data_AF-A0A8J8IYD2-F1
#
_entry.id   AF-A0A8J8IYD2-F1
#
_cell.length_a   1.000
_cell.length_b   1.000
_cell.length_c   1.000
_cell.angle_alpha   90.00
_cell.angle_beta   90.00
_cell.angle_gamma   90.00
#
_symmetry.space_group_name_H-M   'P 1'
#
loop_
_entity.id
_entity.type
_entity.pdbx_description
1 polymer ?
#
loop_
_entity_poly.entity_id
_entity_poly.type
_entity_poly.pdbx_seq_one_letter_code
_entity_poly.pdbx_strand_id
1 'polypeptide(L)'
;MGIFDRFFRKERVEVVSKKPVGKFKVEGVLNILGKQVIIGEVLEGVIYSGYKLKGRGVALIREIQKDRKKVDFALEYDRVGLVLEGTLSVEEGDILEVYQA
;
A
#
# COMPACT_ATOMS: atom_id res chain seq x y z
N MET A 1 -26.58 -22.11 11.61
CA MET A 1 -26.30 -21.15 10.53
C MET A 1 -26.49 -19.75 11.10
N GLY A 2 -25.38 -19.10 11.45
CA GLY A 2 -25.38 -17.88 12.25
C GLY A 2 -25.48 -16.62 11.40
N ILE A 3 -26.31 -15.69 11.85
CA ILE A 3 -26.51 -14.32 11.35
C ILE A 3 -25.25 -13.42 11.36
N PHE A 4 -24.11 -13.93 11.81
CA PHE A 4 -22.84 -13.21 11.88
C PHE A 4 -21.95 -13.35 10.62
N ASP A 5 -22.28 -14.24 9.68
CA ASP A 5 -21.51 -14.41 8.44
C ASP A 5 -21.66 -13.24 7.45
N ARG A 6 -22.53 -12.26 7.75
CA ARG A 6 -22.86 -11.17 6.82
C ARG A 6 -21.98 -9.91 6.94
N PHE A 7 -21.07 -9.84 7.91
CA PHE A 7 -20.27 -8.63 8.17
C PHE A 7 -18.81 -8.68 7.66
N PHE A 8 -18.35 -9.80 7.10
CA PHE A 8 -16.96 -9.99 6.67
C PHE A 8 -16.74 -10.10 5.14
N ARG A 9 -17.64 -9.55 4.32
CA ARG A 9 -17.31 -9.30 2.90
C ARG A 9 -16.47 -8.03 2.78
N LYS A 10 -15.20 -8.11 3.21
CA LYS A 10 -14.15 -7.21 2.69
C LYS A 10 -14.04 -7.55 1.19
N GLU A 11 -14.42 -6.62 0.32
CA GLU A 11 -14.12 -6.71 -1.10
C GLU A 11 -12.62 -7.00 -1.25
N ARG A 12 -12.28 -8.14 -1.85
CA ARG A 12 -10.89 -8.50 -2.10
C ARG A 12 -10.39 -7.58 -3.19
N VAL A 13 -9.53 -6.63 -2.83
CA VAL A 13 -8.80 -5.82 -3.83
C VAL A 13 -7.94 -6.79 -4.64
N GLU A 14 -8.32 -7.05 -5.88
CA GLU A 14 -7.57 -7.92 -6.78
C GLU A 14 -6.59 -7.10 -7.64
N VAL A 15 -5.38 -7.64 -7.81
CA VAL A 15 -4.41 -7.13 -8.78
C VAL A 15 -4.75 -7.72 -10.14
N VAL A 16 -5.18 -6.89 -11.08
CA VAL A 16 -5.58 -7.32 -12.44
C VAL A 16 -4.42 -7.20 -13.44
N SER A 17 -3.38 -6.43 -13.09
CA SER A 17 -2.18 -6.24 -13.93
C SER A 17 -1.21 -7.42 -13.85
N LYS A 18 -0.60 -7.76 -14.99
CA LYS A 18 0.27 -8.95 -15.16
C LYS A 18 1.69 -8.77 -14.63
N LYS A 19 2.19 -7.54 -14.51
CA LYS A 19 3.57 -7.26 -14.08
C LYS A 19 3.61 -6.09 -13.08
N PRO A 20 4.44 -6.17 -12.03
CA PRO A 20 4.67 -5.04 -11.15
C PRO A 20 5.32 -3.89 -11.93
N VAL A 21 4.95 -2.67 -11.59
CA VAL A 21 5.48 -1.42 -12.15
C VAL A 21 6.55 -0.78 -11.25
N GLY A 22 6.75 -1.35 -10.06
CA GLY A 22 7.74 -0.87 -9.11
C GLY A 22 7.85 -1.74 -7.86
N LYS A 23 8.73 -1.33 -6.96
CA LYS A 23 8.98 -1.99 -5.67
C LYS A 23 9.08 -0.95 -4.55
N PHE A 24 8.62 -1.32 -3.37
CA PHE A 24 8.62 -0.47 -2.19
C PHE A 24 9.16 -1.22 -0.98
N LYS A 25 10.22 -0.71 -0.35
CA LYS A 25 10.82 -1.29 0.86
C LYS A 25 10.17 -0.69 2.10
N VAL A 26 9.61 -1.52 2.95
CA VAL A 26 9.02 -1.11 4.22
C VAL A 26 10.11 -0.78 5.24
N GLU A 27 9.99 0.37 5.87
CA GLU A 27 10.83 0.80 7.00
C GLU A 27 10.03 0.98 8.29
N GLY A 28 8.70 1.07 8.21
CA GLY A 28 7.85 1.21 9.38
C GLY A 28 6.37 1.12 9.04
N VAL A 29 5.57 0.75 10.05
CA VAL A 29 4.12 0.60 9.91
C VAL A 29 3.44 1.32 11.07
N LEU A 30 2.49 2.18 10.76
CA LEU A 30 1.67 2.90 11.73
C LEU A 30 0.18 2.63 11.46
N ASN A 31 -0.64 2.69 12.50
CA ASN A 31 -2.09 2.67 12.37
C ASN A 31 -2.65 3.97 12.96
N ILE A 32 -3.29 4.78 12.11
CA ILE A 32 -3.81 6.10 12.48
C ILE A 32 -5.28 6.18 12.06
N LEU A 33 -6.17 6.42 13.03
CA LEU A 33 -7.62 6.56 12.79
C LEU A 33 -8.22 5.41 11.95
N GLY A 34 -7.78 4.17 12.20
CA GLY A 34 -8.25 2.98 11.47
C GLY A 34 -7.67 2.79 10.07
N LYS A 35 -6.74 3.65 9.64
CA LYS A 35 -5.98 3.48 8.39
C LYS A 35 -4.56 3.01 8.69
N GLN A 36 -4.07 2.09 7.87
CA GLN A 36 -2.67 1.68 7.90
C GLN A 36 -1.83 2.66 7.09
N VAL A 37 -0.70 3.07 7.65
CA VAL A 37 0.32 3.88 6.97
C VAL A 37 1.61 3.07 6.93
N ILE A 38 2.15 2.85 5.74
CA ILE A 38 3.47 2.21 5.56
C ILE A 38 4.48 3.29 5.21
N ILE A 39 5.55 3.39 5.99
CA ILE A 39 6.68 4.27 5.73
C ILE A 39 7.77 3.44 5.05
N GLY A 40 8.43 4.00 4.05
CA GLY A 40 9.46 3.27 3.32
C GLY A 40 10.04 4.01 2.14
N GLU A 41 10.83 3.29 1.35
CA GLU A 41 11.56 3.79 0.19
C GLU A 41 11.06 3.13 -1.11
N VAL A 42 10.90 3.93 -2.17
CA VAL A 42 10.65 3.41 -3.51
C VAL A 42 11.96 2.85 -4.07
N LEU A 43 12.04 1.54 -4.29
CA LEU A 43 13.24 0.90 -4.83
C LEU A 43 13.31 0.89 -6.36
N GLU A 44 12.15 0.91 -7.02
CA GLU A 44 12.06 0.80 -8.48
C GLU A 44 10.77 1.47 -8.96
N GLY A 45 10.86 2.24 -10.03
CA GLY A 45 9.70 2.79 -10.74
C GLY A 45 9.11 4.07 -10.13
N VAL A 46 7.86 4.36 -10.49
CA VAL A 46 7.10 5.52 -9.99
C VAL A 46 5.80 5.04 -9.36
N ILE A 47 5.52 5.51 -8.15
CA ILE A 47 4.30 5.15 -7.41
C ILE A 47 3.33 6.32 -7.46
N TYR A 48 2.09 6.05 -7.87
CA TYR A 48 1.01 7.03 -7.86
C TYR A 48 -0.04 6.68 -6.81
N SER A 49 -0.74 7.71 -6.31
CA SER A 49 -2.01 7.49 -5.61
C SER A 49 -2.97 6.72 -6.52
N GLY A 50 -3.67 5.73 -5.95
CA GLY A 50 -4.54 4.80 -6.68
C GLY A 50 -3.85 3.50 -7.11
N TYR A 51 -2.53 3.38 -7.02
CA TYR A 51 -1.85 2.10 -7.28
C TYR A 51 -2.08 1.09 -6.16
N LYS A 52 -1.83 -0.19 -6.43
CA LYS A 52 -1.99 -1.29 -5.47
C LYS A 52 -0.62 -1.77 -4.99
N LEU A 53 -0.49 -1.99 -3.69
CA LEU A 53 0.64 -2.69 -3.08
C LEU A 53 0.27 -4.16 -2.89
N LYS A 54 1.22 -5.05 -3.19
CA LYS A 54 1.07 -6.48 -3.00
C LYS A 54 2.24 -7.04 -2.16
N GLY A 55 1.85 -7.77 -1.11
CA GLY A 55 2.73 -8.56 -0.25
C GLY A 55 1.96 -9.80 0.21
N ARG A 56 1.85 -10.02 1.53
CA ARG A 56 0.90 -11.00 2.11
C ARG A 56 -0.53 -10.43 2.14
N GLY A 57 -1.03 -10.07 0.96
CA GLY A 57 -2.30 -9.38 0.75
C GLY A 57 -2.19 -8.30 -0.33
N VAL A 58 -3.27 -7.56 -0.54
CA VAL A 58 -3.31 -6.40 -1.45
C VAL A 58 -3.99 -5.23 -0.76
N ALA A 59 -3.44 -4.03 -0.92
CA ALA A 59 -4.06 -2.79 -0.47
C ALA A 59 -3.90 -1.68 -1.52
N LEU A 60 -4.82 -0.72 -1.50
CA LEU A 60 -4.82 0.44 -2.39
C LEU A 60 -4.07 1.59 -1.73
N ILE A 61 -3.19 2.26 -2.47
CA ILE A 61 -2.54 3.50 -2.03
C ILE A 61 -3.56 4.63 -2.18
N ARG A 62 -4.02 5.18 -1.07
CA ARG A 62 -4.95 6.31 -1.06
C ARG A 62 -4.26 7.66 -1.16
N GLU A 63 -3.11 7.76 -0.50
CA GLU A 63 -2.36 9.01 -0.40
C GLU A 63 -0.88 8.73 -0.20
N ILE A 64 -0.05 9.61 -0.77
CA ILE A 64 1.40 9.60 -0.62
C ILE A 64 1.79 10.88 0.13
N GLN A 65 2.61 10.71 1.17
CA GLN A 65 3.13 11.78 2.01
C GLN A 65 4.65 11.81 1.91
N LYS A 66 5.20 12.94 1.45
CA LYS A 66 6.64 13.20 1.36
C LYS A 66 6.94 14.50 2.10
N ASP A 67 7.91 14.50 3.01
CA ASP A 67 8.30 15.68 3.79
C ASP A 67 7.13 16.43 4.46
N ARG A 68 6.20 15.66 5.05
CA ARG A 68 4.96 16.15 5.71
C ARG A 68 3.99 16.88 4.76
N LYS A 69 4.10 16.64 3.46
CA LYS A 69 3.21 17.16 2.44
C LYS A 69 2.62 16.04 1.61
N LYS A 70 1.36 16.21 1.23
CA LYS A 70 0.70 15.35 0.24
C LYS A 70 1.33 15.57 -1.13
N VAL A 71 1.63 14.47 -1.84
CA VAL A 71 2.14 14.49 -3.22
C VAL A 71 1.34 13.51 -4.08
N ASP A 72 1.36 13.74 -5.39
CA ASP A 72 0.61 12.91 -6.35
C ASP A 72 1.35 11.61 -6.70
N PHE A 73 2.68 11.65 -6.66
CA PHE A 73 3.55 10.52 -6.96
C PHE A 73 4.86 10.55 -6.16
N ALA A 74 5.55 9.41 -6.13
CA ALA A 74 6.89 9.23 -5.58
C ALA A 74 7.80 8.56 -6.61
N LEU A 75 9.04 9.03 -6.73
CA LEU A 75 10.07 8.48 -7.63
C LEU A 75 10.96 7.47 -6.91
N GLU A 76 11.76 6.73 -7.68
CA GLU A 76 12.83 5.88 -7.14
C GLU A 76 13.72 6.65 -6.16
N TYR A 77 14.08 5.99 -5.05
CA TYR A 77 14.81 6.50 -3.89
C TYR A 77 14.06 7.52 -3.04
N ASP A 78 12.81 7.86 -3.37
CA ASP A 78 12.00 8.68 -2.48
C ASP A 78 11.58 7.89 -1.24
N ARG A 79 11.80 8.52 -0.08
CA ARG A 79 11.27 8.06 1.20
C ARG A 79 9.91 8.70 1.46
N VAL A 80 8.85 7.89 1.56
CA VAL A 80 7.47 8.36 1.66
C VAL A 80 6.65 7.54 2.65
N GLY A 81 5.58 8.16 3.16
CA GLY A 81 4.49 7.47 3.84
C GLY A 81 3.34 7.19 2.87
N LEU A 82 2.87 5.95 2.82
CA LEU A 82 1.75 5.50 2.01
C LEU A 82 0.55 5.24 2.92
N VAL A 83 -0.50 6.05 2.80
CA VAL A 83 -1.77 5.81 3.49
C VAL A 83 -2.59 4.82 2.68
N LEU A 84 -3.00 3.72 3.30
CA LEU A 84 -3.66 2.62 2.61
C LEU A 84 -5.17 2.59 2.84
N GLU A 85 -5.88 2.14 1.82
CA GLU A 85 -7.24 1.61 1.93
C GLU A 85 -7.17 0.07 1.90
N GLY A 86 -7.63 -0.55 2.98
CA GLY A 86 -7.37 -1.95 3.29
C GLY A 86 -6.21 -2.10 4.27
N THR A 87 -5.72 -3.33 4.42
CA THR A 87 -4.65 -3.69 5.36
C THR A 87 -3.75 -4.75 4.73
N LEU A 88 -2.44 -4.57 4.87
CA LEU A 88 -1.40 -5.53 4.54
C LEU A 88 -0.75 -6.06 5.81
N SER A 89 -0.45 -7.35 5.84
CA SER A 89 0.43 -7.92 6.86
C SER A 89 1.87 -7.75 6.38
N VAL A 90 2.59 -6.80 6.97
CA VAL A 90 3.95 -6.38 6.57
C VAL A 90 4.78 -6.01 7.78
N GLU A 91 6.09 -6.21 7.66
CA GLU A 91 7.11 -5.93 8.67
C GLU A 91 8.22 -5.03 8.10
N GLU A 92 9.03 -4.46 8.98
CA GLU A 92 10.20 -3.69 8.56
C GLU A 92 11.17 -4.58 7.76
N GLY A 93 11.64 -4.07 6.61
CA GLY A 93 12.50 -4.80 5.68
C GLY A 93 11.77 -5.53 4.56
N ASP A 94 10.44 -5.69 4.64
CA ASP A 94 9.66 -6.31 3.56
C ASP A 94 9.77 -5.50 2.26
N ILE A 95 9.81 -6.20 1.12
CA ILE A 95 9.73 -5.60 -0.21
C ILE A 95 8.36 -5.90 -0.81
N LEU A 96 7.60 -4.84 -1.09
CA LEU A 96 6.27 -4.90 -1.68
C LEU A 96 6.35 -4.63 -3.17
N GLU A 97 5.58 -5.39 -3.94
CA GLU A 97 5.38 -5.13 -5.36
C GLU A 97 4.31 -4.05 -5.55
N VAL A 98 4.57 -3.11 -6.46
CA VAL A 98 3.63 -2.06 -6.82
C VAL A 98 2.98 -2.42 -8.15
N TYR A 99 1.66 -2.33 -8.23
CA TYR A 99 0.90 -2.58 -9.45
C TYR A 99 0.05 -1.38 -9.80
N GLN A 100 0.06 -1.00 -11.07
CA GLN A 100 -0.93 -0.08 -11.61
C GLN A 100 -2.32 -0.70 -11.50
N ALA A 101 -3.30 0.13 -11.10
CA ALA A 101 -4.67 -0.29 -10.77
C ALA A 101 -5.38 -1.01 -11.91
#